data_AF-A0A183JF41-F1
#
_entry.id   AF-A0A183JF41-F1
#
_cell.length_a   1.000
_cell.length_b   1.000
_cell.length_c   1.000
_cell.angle_alpha   90.00
_cell.angle_beta   90.00
_cell.angle_gamma   90.00
#
_symmetry.space_group_name_H-M   'P 1'
#
loop_
_entity.id
_entity.type
_entity.pdbx_description
1 polymer ?
#
loop_
_entity_poly.entity_id
_entity_poly.type
_entity_poly.pdbx_seq_one_letter_code
_entity_poly.pdbx_strand_id
1 'polypeptide(L)'
;MLAPLQTEADQITSKLTLERQQYDLMMAGQRRELERMETAKKSMQSTQSKLKEREQELADAKKQLSSSGSGGNKGNLEMALASATRDLAEVKTHEADLTKELNDLRSKLTESKSALQADNSRNRMLNALLEAKRSGTLTGILGRLGDLGAIPSRYDIAISTACGALDHIVTDTMDTAQKAVNFLKQNNLGQTTFIALDKMKKWAEKSLIPFNMPKVSFQVERLYDLIQTVDSNVKPAFYFALRDTLVTENLNAATKVAFGQQQRYRVVTLQGQVIEVSGAMSGGGGRPLSGRIMADIVQLKKLHEANYSCESRHKRLSTDSSKETSDLSALERQLTQGDAELGRLRDTRSRLEEMIVRMTRQRDESERTIKRCENECVRLRVELKALTDEVKQSEERVKSIGPSDIERKKFEKQLEKLEHLTQQKCSIAAKKREELEILKNQLLNFGSDRLATVRTRLDIMEKKIKDVSFFVFFY
;
A
#
# COMPACT_ATOMS: atom_id res chain seq x y z
N MET A 1 -89.70 15.96 -64.93
CA MET A 1 -88.80 14.78 -64.85
C MET A 1 -87.49 15.02 -64.08
N LEU A 2 -87.10 16.27 -63.74
CA LEU A 2 -85.81 16.51 -63.06
C LEU A 2 -85.81 16.26 -61.54
N ALA A 3 -86.90 16.62 -60.86
CA ALA A 3 -87.07 16.43 -59.42
C ALA A 3 -86.84 14.97 -58.94
N PRO A 4 -87.41 13.92 -59.58
CA PRO A 4 -87.19 12.53 -59.15
C PRO A 4 -85.73 12.05 -59.34
N LEU A 5 -85.06 12.47 -60.43
CA LEU A 5 -83.66 12.13 -60.69
C LEU A 5 -82.70 12.78 -59.68
N GLN A 6 -83.04 14.00 -59.23
CA GLN A 6 -82.26 14.72 -58.24
C GLN A 6 -82.43 14.12 -56.85
N THR A 7 -83.66 13.77 -56.46
CA THR A 7 -83.90 13.04 -55.21
C THR A 7 -83.23 11.67 -55.20
N GLU A 8 -83.17 10.96 -56.34
CA GLU A 8 -82.43 9.69 -56.43
C GLU A 8 -80.91 9.90 -56.25
N ALA A 9 -80.32 10.92 -56.87
CA ALA A 9 -78.90 11.24 -56.73
C ALA A 9 -78.55 11.68 -55.30
N ASP A 10 -79.41 12.49 -54.68
CA ASP A 10 -79.23 12.98 -53.30
C ASP A 10 -79.41 11.83 -52.27
N GLN A 11 -80.30 10.87 -52.55
CA GLN A 11 -80.45 9.66 -51.72
C GLN A 11 -79.25 8.72 -51.83
N ILE A 12 -78.68 8.54 -53.02
CA ILE A 12 -77.51 7.68 -53.21
C ILE A 12 -76.24 8.32 -52.63
N THR A 13 -76.07 9.64 -52.78
CA THR A 13 -74.95 10.37 -52.13
C THR A 13 -75.05 10.34 -50.62
N SER A 14 -76.25 10.49 -50.03
CA SER A 14 -76.48 10.35 -48.59
C SER A 14 -76.19 8.94 -48.08
N LYS A 15 -76.55 7.90 -48.84
CA LYS A 15 -76.18 6.51 -48.52
C LYS A 15 -74.68 6.29 -48.58
N LEU A 16 -74.01 6.84 -49.59
CA LEU A 16 -72.55 6.75 -49.73
C LEU A 16 -71.82 7.45 -48.56
N THR A 17 -72.28 8.63 -48.12
CA THR A 17 -71.65 9.35 -47.00
C THR A 17 -71.85 8.63 -45.68
N LEU A 18 -73.03 8.04 -45.44
CA LEU A 18 -73.28 7.23 -44.24
C LEU A 18 -72.43 5.96 -44.22
N GLU A 19 -72.34 5.23 -45.33
CA GLU A 19 -71.49 4.02 -45.41
C GLU A 19 -69.99 4.36 -45.29
N ARG A 20 -69.54 5.49 -45.85
CA ARG A 20 -68.18 6.02 -45.65
C ARG A 20 -67.90 6.32 -44.18
N GLN A 21 -68.80 7.02 -43.49
CA GLN A 21 -68.63 7.35 -42.07
C GLN A 21 -68.61 6.10 -41.18
N GLN A 22 -69.46 5.10 -41.48
CA GLN A 22 -69.45 3.82 -40.77
C GLN A 22 -68.14 3.06 -41.00
N TYR A 23 -67.64 3.04 -42.23
CA TYR A 23 -66.35 2.43 -42.56
C TYR A 23 -65.19 3.15 -41.85
N ASP A 24 -65.17 4.48 -41.87
CA ASP A 24 -64.12 5.29 -41.22
C ASP A 24 -64.11 5.11 -39.70
N LEU A 25 -65.28 5.05 -39.05
CA LEU A 25 -65.39 4.77 -37.61
C LEU A 25 -64.89 3.37 -37.25
N MET A 26 -65.22 2.36 -38.06
CA MET A 26 -64.74 0.99 -37.87
C MET A 26 -63.22 0.90 -38.04
N MET A 27 -62.67 1.58 -39.05
CA MET A 27 -61.23 1.62 -39.31
C MET A 27 -60.45 2.48 -38.31
N ALA A 28 -61.07 3.50 -37.70
CA ALA A 28 -60.41 4.38 -36.74
C ALA A 28 -59.96 3.64 -35.46
N GLY A 29 -60.76 2.70 -34.97
CA GLY A 29 -60.39 1.85 -33.83
C GLY A 29 -59.17 0.98 -34.16
N GLN A 30 -59.18 0.34 -35.33
CA GLN A 30 -58.07 -0.49 -35.80
C GLN A 30 -56.79 0.33 -36.05
N ARG A 31 -56.89 1.53 -36.64
CA ARG A 31 -55.75 2.42 -36.88
C ARG A 31 -55.07 2.86 -35.58
N ARG A 32 -55.85 3.23 -34.55
CA ARG A 32 -55.29 3.61 -33.23
C ARG A 32 -54.53 2.47 -32.57
N GLU A 33 -55.06 1.26 -32.63
CA GLU A 33 -54.38 0.09 -32.06
C GLU A 33 -53.15 -0.34 -32.89
N LEU A 34 -53.18 -0.15 -34.23
CA LEU A 34 -52.01 -0.34 -35.08
C LEU A 34 -50.89 0.68 -34.76
N GLU A 35 -51.22 1.96 -34.57
CA GLU A 35 -50.25 3.00 -34.18
C GLU A 35 -49.65 2.73 -32.80
N ARG A 36 -50.48 2.28 -31.83
CA ARG A 36 -50.00 1.82 -30.51
C ARG A 36 -49.08 0.62 -30.63
N MET A 37 -49.43 -0.36 -31.46
CA MET A 37 -48.59 -1.54 -31.69
C MET A 37 -47.27 -1.18 -32.35
N GLU A 38 -47.26 -0.30 -33.36
CA GLU A 38 -46.03 0.14 -34.00
C GLU A 38 -45.11 0.93 -33.07
N THR A 39 -45.67 1.82 -32.24
CA THR A 39 -44.89 2.60 -31.26
C THR A 39 -44.31 1.69 -30.18
N ALA A 40 -45.09 0.75 -29.65
CA ALA A 40 -44.62 -0.26 -28.70
C ALA A 40 -43.52 -1.15 -29.33
N LYS A 41 -43.68 -1.56 -30.59
CA LYS A 41 -42.68 -2.38 -31.32
C LYS A 41 -41.38 -1.63 -31.59
N LYS A 42 -41.45 -0.35 -31.96
CA LYS A 42 -40.26 0.52 -32.10
C LYS A 42 -39.54 0.68 -30.75
N SER A 43 -40.30 0.91 -29.68
CA SER A 43 -39.75 1.02 -28.33
C SER A 43 -39.08 -0.29 -27.89
N MET A 44 -39.72 -1.44 -28.15
CA MET A 44 -39.21 -2.78 -27.85
C MET A 44 -37.89 -3.07 -28.59
N GLN A 45 -37.81 -2.74 -29.88
CA GLN A 45 -36.58 -2.90 -30.66
C GLN A 45 -35.44 -2.03 -30.10
N SER A 46 -35.75 -0.79 -29.68
CA SER A 46 -34.77 0.10 -29.06
C SER A 46 -34.29 -0.41 -27.69
N THR A 47 -35.19 -0.93 -26.85
CA THR A 47 -34.81 -1.55 -25.57
C THR A 47 -33.99 -2.82 -25.79
N GLN A 48 -34.32 -3.61 -26.83
CA GLN A 48 -33.57 -4.81 -27.16
C GLN A 48 -32.15 -4.52 -27.64
N SER A 49 -31.96 -3.47 -28.45
CA SER A 49 -30.61 -3.06 -28.87
C SER A 49 -29.79 -2.55 -27.69
N LYS A 50 -30.38 -1.72 -26.82
CA LYS A 50 -29.74 -1.22 -25.59
C LYS A 50 -29.37 -2.36 -24.64
N LEU A 51 -30.23 -3.37 -24.49
CA LEU A 51 -29.95 -4.54 -23.68
C LEU A 51 -28.76 -5.32 -24.23
N LYS A 52 -28.70 -5.56 -25.56
CA LYS A 52 -27.56 -6.25 -26.18
C LYS A 52 -26.24 -5.49 -25.98
N GLU A 53 -26.26 -4.17 -26.15
CA GLU A 53 -25.08 -3.31 -25.93
C GLU A 53 -24.61 -3.41 -24.47
N ARG A 54 -25.53 -3.30 -23.51
CA ARG A 54 -25.20 -3.43 -22.08
C ARG A 54 -24.75 -4.84 -21.68
N GLU A 55 -25.30 -5.87 -22.29
CA GLU A 55 -24.86 -7.25 -22.09
C GLU A 55 -23.45 -7.49 -22.65
N GLN A 56 -23.10 -6.86 -23.78
CA GLN A 56 -21.73 -6.85 -24.29
C GLN A 56 -20.78 -6.08 -23.38
N GLU A 57 -21.12 -4.85 -22.96
CA GLU A 57 -20.32 -4.08 -21.99
C GLU A 57 -20.08 -4.86 -20.68
N LEU A 58 -21.12 -5.54 -20.19
CA LEU A 58 -21.03 -6.39 -19.00
C LEU A 58 -20.15 -7.62 -19.24
N ALA A 59 -20.26 -8.26 -20.40
CA ALA A 59 -19.41 -9.39 -20.77
C ALA A 59 -17.94 -8.94 -20.86
N ASP A 60 -17.66 -7.79 -21.46
CA ASP A 60 -16.31 -7.23 -21.56
C ASP A 60 -15.75 -6.82 -20.20
N ALA A 61 -16.55 -6.16 -19.35
CA ALA A 61 -16.14 -5.81 -17.98
C ALA A 61 -15.87 -7.05 -17.13
N LYS A 62 -16.74 -8.07 -17.21
CA LYS A 62 -16.50 -9.37 -16.56
C LYS A 62 -15.28 -10.05 -17.13
N LYS A 63 -15.06 -9.99 -18.44
CA LYS A 63 -13.91 -10.58 -19.13
C LYS A 63 -12.60 -9.88 -18.74
N GLN A 64 -12.59 -8.56 -18.51
CA GLN A 64 -11.42 -7.89 -17.94
C GLN A 64 -11.13 -8.33 -16.50
N LEU A 65 -12.17 -8.69 -15.74
CA LEU A 65 -12.01 -9.22 -14.39
C LEU A 65 -11.63 -10.72 -14.36
N SER A 66 -12.10 -11.51 -15.33
CA SER A 66 -12.08 -12.99 -15.31
C SER A 66 -11.22 -13.65 -16.40
N SER A 67 -11.06 -13.04 -17.56
CA SER A 67 -10.11 -13.51 -18.56
C SER A 67 -8.74 -12.86 -18.31
N SER A 68 -7.69 -13.63 -18.10
CA SER A 68 -7.52 -14.99 -18.60
C SER A 68 -7.81 -16.08 -17.56
N GLY A 69 -8.81 -16.93 -17.83
CA GLY A 69 -9.09 -18.12 -17.02
C GLY A 69 -10.52 -18.65 -17.13
N SER A 70 -10.95 -19.09 -18.32
CA SER A 70 -12.11 -19.98 -18.40
C SER A 70 -11.69 -21.35 -17.87
N GLY A 71 -12.05 -21.63 -16.62
CA GLY A 71 -11.77 -22.89 -15.94
C GLY A 71 -10.87 -22.72 -14.70
N GLY A 72 -11.49 -22.47 -13.55
CA GLY A 72 -10.93 -22.89 -12.26
C GLY A 72 -10.34 -21.81 -11.34
N ASN A 73 -9.74 -20.73 -11.82
CA ASN A 73 -9.02 -19.79 -10.94
C ASN A 73 -9.48 -18.33 -11.12
N LYS A 74 -9.80 -17.69 -9.99
CA LYS A 74 -9.95 -16.24 -9.78
C LYS A 74 -8.93 -15.46 -10.62
N GLY A 75 -9.42 -14.51 -11.42
CA GLY A 75 -8.69 -13.90 -12.54
C GLY A 75 -7.34 -13.26 -12.19
N ASN A 76 -6.52 -13.07 -13.21
CA ASN A 76 -5.14 -12.55 -13.15
C ASN A 76 -4.94 -11.38 -12.19
N LEU A 77 -5.90 -10.46 -12.07
CA LEU A 77 -5.79 -9.34 -11.15
C LEU A 77 -5.83 -9.79 -9.69
N GLU A 78 -6.73 -10.72 -9.31
CA GLU A 78 -6.80 -11.28 -7.95
C GLU A 78 -5.61 -12.20 -7.66
N MET A 79 -5.14 -12.98 -8.63
CA MET A 79 -3.90 -13.77 -8.49
C MET A 79 -2.65 -12.88 -8.38
N ALA A 80 -2.56 -11.80 -9.17
CA ALA A 80 -1.48 -10.81 -9.08
C ALA A 80 -1.50 -10.09 -7.73
N LEU A 81 -2.69 -9.76 -7.22
CA LEU A 81 -2.84 -9.16 -5.90
C LEU A 81 -2.46 -10.15 -4.79
N ALA A 82 -2.90 -11.41 -4.89
CA ALA A 82 -2.54 -12.47 -3.94
C ALA A 82 -1.03 -12.75 -3.93
N SER A 83 -0.40 -12.87 -5.09
CA SER A 83 1.06 -13.03 -5.21
C SER A 83 1.79 -11.82 -4.66
N ALA A 84 1.42 -10.59 -5.05
CA ALA A 84 2.03 -9.37 -4.52
C ALA A 84 1.89 -9.25 -3.00
N THR A 85 0.74 -9.65 -2.41
CA THR A 85 0.57 -9.66 -0.95
C THR A 85 1.42 -10.72 -0.26
N ARG A 86 1.65 -11.86 -0.92
CA ARG A 86 2.54 -12.91 -0.42
C ARG A 86 3.99 -12.45 -0.46
N ASP A 87 4.43 -11.91 -1.60
CA ASP A 87 5.77 -11.35 -1.77
C ASP A 87 6.03 -10.23 -0.76
N LEU A 88 5.02 -9.39 -0.49
CA LEU A 88 5.11 -8.34 0.53
C LEU A 88 5.30 -8.94 1.94
N ALA A 89 4.60 -10.03 2.26
CA ALA A 89 4.75 -10.70 3.55
C ALA A 89 6.15 -11.31 3.69
N GLU A 90 6.66 -11.98 2.65
CA GLU A 90 8.00 -12.55 2.61
C GLU A 90 9.09 -11.47 2.76
N VAL A 91 8.97 -10.35 2.04
CA VAL A 91 9.88 -9.20 2.17
C VAL A 91 9.82 -8.60 3.56
N LYS A 92 8.64 -8.48 4.18
CA LYS A 92 8.50 -7.96 5.56
C LYS A 92 9.15 -8.88 6.58
N THR A 93 9.00 -10.20 6.45
CA THR A 93 9.67 -11.17 7.32
C THR A 93 11.19 -11.09 7.17
N HIS A 94 11.67 -11.02 5.93
CA HIS A 94 13.10 -10.93 5.65
C HIS A 94 13.70 -9.60 6.14
N GLU A 95 13.00 -8.47 5.98
CA GLU A 95 13.41 -7.18 6.54
C GLU A 95 13.51 -7.26 8.07
N ALA A 96 12.55 -7.90 8.75
CA ALA A 96 12.56 -8.03 10.20
C ALA A 96 13.73 -8.88 10.71
N ASP A 97 14.02 -9.99 10.04
CA ASP A 97 15.14 -10.87 10.40
C ASP A 97 16.49 -10.19 10.15
N LEU A 98 16.68 -9.57 8.98
CA LEU A 98 17.90 -8.84 8.66
C LEU A 98 18.12 -7.65 9.60
N THR A 99 17.04 -6.97 10.03
CA THR A 99 17.13 -5.88 11.02
C THR A 99 17.64 -6.39 12.37
N LYS A 100 17.20 -7.57 12.82
CA LYS A 100 17.71 -8.18 14.07
C LYS A 100 19.19 -8.53 13.94
N GLU A 101 19.57 -9.20 12.86
CA GLU A 101 20.97 -9.55 12.59
C GLU A 101 21.88 -8.33 12.56
N LEU A 102 21.46 -7.26 11.89
CA LEU A 102 22.22 -6.00 11.85
C LEU A 102 22.35 -5.32 13.22
N ASN A 103 21.31 -5.38 14.05
CA ASN A 103 21.37 -4.82 15.40
C ASN A 103 22.35 -5.61 16.30
N ASP A 104 22.35 -6.94 16.19
CA ASP A 104 23.31 -7.79 16.91
C ASP A 104 24.74 -7.52 16.42
N LEU A 105 24.93 -7.38 15.11
CA LEU A 105 26.22 -7.05 14.50
C LEU A 105 26.71 -5.66 14.95
N ARG A 106 25.80 -4.66 14.99
CA ARG A 106 26.07 -3.30 15.50
C ARG A 106 26.52 -3.33 16.96
N SER A 107 25.82 -4.08 17.82
CA SER A 107 26.18 -4.20 19.23
C SER A 107 27.56 -4.84 19.42
N LYS A 108 27.86 -5.90 18.65
CA LYS A 108 29.17 -6.54 18.65
C LYS A 108 30.27 -5.59 18.17
N LEU A 109 29.99 -4.81 17.13
CA LEU A 109 30.94 -3.83 16.59
C LEU A 109 31.23 -2.72 17.60
N THR A 110 30.20 -2.16 18.25
CA THR A 110 30.38 -1.09 19.24
C THR A 110 31.13 -1.58 20.48
N GLU A 111 30.82 -2.79 20.96
CA GLU A 111 31.54 -3.42 22.06
C GLU A 111 33.02 -3.65 21.70
N SER A 112 33.28 -4.26 20.53
CA SER A 112 34.64 -4.54 20.08
C SER A 112 35.45 -3.27 19.81
N LYS A 113 34.84 -2.22 19.25
CA LYS A 113 35.49 -0.91 19.06
C LYS A 113 35.84 -0.27 20.40
N SER A 114 34.92 -0.30 21.36
CA SER A 114 35.14 0.27 22.69
C SER A 114 36.26 -0.48 23.43
N ALA A 115 36.28 -1.81 23.33
CA ALA A 115 37.34 -2.63 23.89
C ALA A 115 38.71 -2.31 23.25
N LEU A 116 38.78 -2.22 21.92
CA LEU A 116 40.02 -1.92 21.19
C LEU A 116 40.53 -0.50 21.47
N GLN A 117 39.65 0.50 21.57
CA GLN A 117 40.03 1.86 21.95
C GLN A 117 40.56 1.94 23.39
N ALA A 118 39.91 1.22 24.31
CA ALA A 118 40.37 1.13 25.70
C ALA A 118 41.74 0.45 25.80
N ASP A 119 42.00 -0.58 24.98
CA ASP A 119 43.30 -1.25 24.98
C ASP A 119 44.40 -0.44 24.28
N ASN A 120 44.10 0.17 23.13
CA ASN A 120 45.05 1.03 22.40
C ASN A 120 45.48 2.25 23.22
N SER A 121 44.54 2.91 23.91
CA SER A 121 44.85 4.03 24.80
C SER A 121 45.72 3.61 25.98
N ARG A 122 45.41 2.46 26.60
CA ARG A 122 46.20 1.86 27.69
C ARG A 122 47.62 1.50 27.25
N ASN A 123 47.76 0.83 26.10
CA ASN A 123 49.04 0.41 25.57
C ASN A 123 49.91 1.59 25.15
N ARG A 124 49.33 2.61 24.50
CA ARG A 124 50.04 3.83 24.12
C ARG A 124 50.62 4.56 25.33
N MET A 125 49.81 4.71 26.39
CA MET A 125 50.22 5.33 27.65
C MET A 125 51.35 4.54 28.33
N LEU A 126 51.20 3.22 28.47
CA LEU A 126 52.20 2.36 29.09
C LEU A 126 53.53 2.39 28.32
N ASN A 127 53.49 2.34 26.99
CA ASN A 127 54.69 2.38 26.15
C ASN A 127 55.46 3.69 26.32
N ALA A 128 54.76 4.82 26.32
CA ALA A 128 55.39 6.13 26.50
C ALA A 128 56.03 6.29 27.89
N LEU A 129 55.41 5.77 28.96
CA LEU A 129 55.99 5.77 30.30
C LEU A 129 57.23 4.88 30.40
N LEU A 130 57.19 3.69 29.78
CA LEU A 130 58.34 2.78 29.75
C LEU A 130 59.49 3.32 28.89
N GLU A 131 59.18 4.03 27.81
CA GLU A 131 60.17 4.73 27.00
C GLU A 131 60.82 5.89 27.77
N ALA A 132 60.02 6.73 28.43
CA ALA A 132 60.52 7.80 29.29
C ALA A 132 61.37 7.27 30.46
N LYS A 133 61.07 6.06 30.95
CA LYS A 133 61.92 5.35 31.92
C LYS A 133 63.25 4.93 31.30
N ARG A 134 63.24 4.35 30.09
CA ARG A 134 64.45 3.89 29.39
C ARG A 134 65.36 5.03 28.96
N SER A 135 64.80 6.16 28.54
CA SER A 135 65.56 7.38 28.20
C SER A 135 66.11 8.11 29.42
N GLY A 136 65.74 7.69 30.64
CA GLY A 136 66.14 8.36 31.89
C GLY A 136 65.38 9.66 32.16
N THR A 137 64.42 10.04 31.32
CA THR A 137 63.59 11.25 31.51
C THR A 137 62.72 11.14 32.76
N LEU A 138 62.23 9.94 33.08
CA LEU A 138 61.51 9.64 34.31
C LEU A 138 62.19 8.48 35.04
N THR A 139 62.80 8.76 36.19
CA THR A 139 63.36 7.73 37.08
C THR A 139 62.34 7.34 38.15
N GLY A 140 62.50 6.18 38.78
CA GLY A 140 61.63 5.76 39.90
C GLY A 140 60.29 5.09 39.51
N ILE A 141 60.02 4.87 38.22
CA ILE A 141 58.87 4.07 37.76
C ILE A 141 59.24 2.58 37.83
N LEU A 142 58.53 1.79 38.63
CA LEU A 142 58.77 0.35 38.72
C LEU A 142 58.09 -0.39 37.55
N GLY A 143 56.85 -0.02 37.23
CA GLY A 143 56.07 -0.59 36.13
C GLY A 143 54.61 -0.82 36.53
N ARG A 144 53.87 -1.56 35.70
CA ARG A 144 52.48 -1.96 35.99
C ARG A 144 52.45 -2.96 37.15
N LEU A 145 51.51 -2.81 38.09
CA LEU A 145 51.41 -3.68 39.28
C LEU A 145 51.32 -5.17 38.89
N GLY A 146 50.52 -5.52 37.90
CA GLY A 146 50.38 -6.90 37.41
C GLY A 146 51.65 -7.50 36.78
N ASP A 147 52.61 -6.68 36.34
CA ASP A 147 53.90 -7.14 35.83
C ASP A 147 54.93 -7.34 36.98
N LEU A 148 54.60 -6.98 38.22
CA LEU A 148 55.48 -7.07 39.40
C LEU A 148 55.14 -8.26 40.32
N GLY A 149 54.12 -9.05 39.98
CA GLY A 149 53.72 -10.23 40.73
C GLY A 149 53.24 -11.36 39.81
N ALA A 150 53.25 -12.57 40.35
CA ALA A 150 52.76 -13.78 39.71
C ALA A 150 51.79 -14.52 40.65
N ILE A 151 50.85 -15.25 40.07
CA ILE A 151 49.88 -16.07 40.79
C ILE A 151 49.56 -17.32 39.95
N PRO A 152 49.23 -18.48 40.56
CA PRO A 152 48.90 -19.67 39.79
C PRO A 152 47.74 -19.43 38.82
N SER A 153 47.85 -20.00 37.62
CA SER A 153 46.90 -19.80 36.50
C SER A 153 45.43 -20.10 36.87
N ARG A 154 45.19 -21.03 37.81
CA ARG A 154 43.85 -21.33 38.34
C ARG A 154 43.11 -20.08 38.83
N TYR A 155 43.83 -19.09 39.37
CA TYR A 155 43.25 -17.89 39.99
C TYR A 155 43.30 -16.66 39.07
N ASP A 156 43.78 -16.79 37.83
CA ASP A 156 43.99 -15.66 36.93
C ASP A 156 42.68 -14.89 36.63
N ILE A 157 41.58 -15.59 36.38
CA ILE A 157 40.27 -14.95 36.17
C ILE A 157 39.79 -14.24 37.44
N ALA A 158 39.95 -14.89 38.60
CA ALA A 158 39.51 -14.36 39.88
C ALA A 158 40.24 -13.05 40.24
N ILE A 159 41.57 -13.03 40.12
CA ILE A 159 42.37 -11.84 40.43
C ILE A 159 42.20 -10.74 39.37
N SER A 160 42.15 -11.10 38.09
CA SER A 160 41.97 -10.14 36.99
C SER A 160 40.62 -9.40 37.08
N THR A 161 39.61 -10.09 37.61
CA THR A 161 38.27 -9.52 37.83
C THR A 161 38.17 -8.77 39.16
N ALA A 162 38.72 -9.32 40.25
CA ALA A 162 38.64 -8.69 41.57
C ALA A 162 39.53 -7.44 41.72
N CYS A 163 40.58 -7.31 40.91
CA CYS A 163 41.63 -6.31 41.10
C CYS A 163 41.88 -5.46 39.85
N GLY A 164 41.06 -4.43 39.66
CA GLY A 164 41.31 -3.42 38.61
C GLY A 164 42.61 -2.63 38.79
N ALA A 165 43.14 -2.57 40.01
CA ALA A 165 44.40 -1.90 40.32
C ALA A 165 45.65 -2.62 39.78
N LEU A 166 45.52 -3.83 39.22
CA LEU A 166 46.63 -4.49 38.53
C LEU A 166 47.15 -3.67 37.35
N ASP A 167 46.31 -2.84 36.73
CA ASP A 167 46.67 -1.96 35.63
C ASP A 167 47.31 -0.62 36.09
N HIS A 168 47.40 -0.37 37.40
CA HIS A 168 48.02 0.85 37.94
C HIS A 168 49.54 0.80 37.85
N ILE A 169 50.15 1.98 37.71
CA ILE A 169 51.61 2.13 37.61
C ILE A 169 52.20 2.34 39.01
N VAL A 170 53.16 1.51 39.40
CA VAL A 170 53.85 1.59 40.68
C VAL A 170 55.08 2.49 40.54
N THR A 171 55.23 3.47 41.45
CA THR A 171 56.38 4.36 41.55
C THR A 171 57.02 4.27 42.94
N ASP A 172 58.28 4.63 43.05
CA ASP A 172 59.00 4.66 44.32
C ASP A 172 58.44 5.72 45.29
N THR A 173 58.19 6.93 44.79
CA THR A 173 57.75 8.09 45.57
C THR A 173 56.57 8.81 44.96
N MET A 174 55.89 9.62 45.77
CA MET A 174 54.81 10.50 45.30
C MET A 174 55.29 11.59 44.33
N ASP A 175 56.53 12.08 44.50
CA ASP A 175 57.11 13.08 43.60
C ASP A 175 57.30 12.51 42.19
N THR A 176 57.81 11.29 42.10
CA THR A 176 57.93 10.54 40.83
C THR A 176 56.56 10.37 40.15
N ALA A 177 55.52 10.02 40.92
CA ALA A 177 54.17 9.90 40.39
C ALA A 177 53.67 11.23 39.81
N GLN A 178 53.89 12.34 40.51
CA GLN A 178 53.50 13.67 40.04
C GLN A 178 54.21 14.07 38.75
N LYS A 179 55.51 13.78 38.64
CA LYS A 179 56.29 13.99 37.41
C LYS A 179 55.76 13.16 36.25
N ALA A 180 55.44 11.89 36.48
CA ALA A 180 54.85 11.02 35.46
C ALA A 180 53.46 11.50 35.02
N VAL A 181 52.61 11.99 35.93
CA VAL A 181 51.32 12.61 35.59
C VAL A 181 51.51 13.84 34.71
N ASN A 182 52.44 14.73 35.07
CA ASN A 182 52.73 15.92 34.28
C ASN A 182 53.24 15.56 32.88
N PHE A 183 54.09 14.52 32.77
CA PHE A 183 54.56 14.00 31.49
C PHE A 183 53.40 13.49 30.62
N LEU A 184 52.47 12.71 31.18
CA LEU A 184 51.29 12.24 30.44
C LEU A 184 50.41 13.41 29.96
N LYS A 185 50.25 14.44 30.80
CA LYS A 185 49.46 15.63 30.48
C LYS A 185 50.10 16.46 29.37
N GLN A 186 51.41 16.69 29.42
CA GLN A 186 52.14 17.45 28.40
C GLN A 186 52.09 16.77 27.03
N ASN A 187 52.06 15.44 27.00
CA ASN A 187 52.06 14.66 25.76
C ASN A 187 50.66 14.15 25.36
N ASN A 188 49.59 14.54 26.08
CA ASN A 188 48.20 14.11 25.85
C ASN A 188 48.05 12.58 25.73
N LEU A 189 48.70 11.84 26.62
CA LEU A 189 48.80 10.37 26.56
C LEU A 189 47.70 9.64 27.34
N GLY A 190 46.70 10.36 27.85
CA GLY A 190 45.57 9.79 28.60
C GLY A 190 45.73 9.86 30.12
N GLN A 191 44.90 9.08 30.83
CA GLN A 191 44.82 9.06 32.29
C GLN A 191 45.16 7.68 32.84
N THR A 192 45.91 7.64 33.95
CA THR A 192 46.16 6.42 34.72
C THR A 192 46.26 6.73 36.19
N THR A 193 46.23 5.68 37.01
CA THR A 193 46.40 5.78 38.46
C THR A 193 47.79 5.29 38.83
N PHE A 194 48.45 6.05 39.70
CA PHE A 194 49.78 5.73 40.20
C PHE A 194 49.70 5.27 41.66
N ILE A 195 50.52 4.28 42.00
CA ILE A 195 50.69 3.74 43.36
C ILE A 195 52.10 4.11 43.81
N ALA A 196 52.22 5.10 44.68
CA ALA A 196 53.49 5.54 45.25
C ALA A 196 53.86 4.70 46.49
N LEU A 197 54.96 3.94 46.42
CA LEU A 197 55.36 2.99 47.47
C LEU A 197 55.70 3.68 48.79
N ASP A 198 56.29 4.88 48.76
CA ASP A 198 56.59 5.66 49.97
C ASP A 198 55.34 5.97 50.83
N LYS A 199 54.15 6.02 50.21
CA LYS A 199 52.86 6.22 50.90
C LYS A 199 52.14 4.92 51.28
N MET A 200 52.71 3.75 50.97
CA MET A 200 52.08 2.45 51.22
C MET A 200 52.46 1.83 52.58
N LYS A 201 53.22 2.53 53.43
CA LYS A 201 53.69 2.04 54.75
C LYS A 201 52.56 1.49 55.63
N LYS A 202 51.44 2.20 55.71
CA LYS A 202 50.24 1.76 56.45
C LYS A 202 49.73 0.38 56.01
N TRP A 203 49.88 0.07 54.72
CA TRP A 203 49.46 -1.22 54.16
C TRP A 203 50.50 -2.31 54.37
N ALA A 204 51.78 -1.95 54.41
CA ALA A 204 52.84 -2.87 54.82
C ALA A 204 52.57 -3.39 56.25
N GLU A 205 52.31 -2.49 57.20
CA GLU A 205 51.99 -2.84 58.58
C GLU A 205 50.74 -3.73 58.67
N LYS A 206 49.67 -3.36 57.96
CA LYS A 206 48.43 -4.16 57.94
C LYS A 206 48.61 -5.53 57.31
N SER A 207 49.47 -5.65 56.30
CA SER A 207 49.71 -6.93 55.62
C SER A 207 50.44 -7.95 56.49
N LEU A 208 51.12 -7.50 57.55
CA LEU A 208 51.81 -8.36 58.52
C LEU A 208 50.87 -8.89 59.63
N ILE A 209 49.67 -8.33 59.76
CA ILE A 209 48.70 -8.79 60.77
C ILE A 209 48.16 -10.16 60.34
N PRO A 210 48.22 -11.19 61.20
CA PRO A 210 47.66 -12.51 60.89
C PRO A 210 46.18 -12.42 60.50
N PHE A 211 45.83 -13.05 59.38
CA PHE A 211 44.46 -13.06 58.88
C PHE A 211 43.70 -14.28 59.40
N ASN A 212 42.57 -14.04 60.08
CA ASN A 212 41.67 -15.10 60.53
C ASN A 212 40.74 -15.50 59.39
N MET A 213 41.03 -16.65 58.77
CA MET A 213 40.19 -17.23 57.73
C MET A 213 38.81 -17.62 58.29
N PRO A 214 37.72 -17.38 57.53
CA PRO A 214 36.39 -17.81 57.94
C PRO A 214 36.32 -19.34 58.02
N LYS A 215 35.89 -19.87 59.17
CA LYS A 215 35.62 -21.31 59.35
C LYS A 215 34.40 -21.75 58.53
N VAL A 216 34.62 -22.34 57.36
CA VAL A 216 33.58 -22.88 56.48
C VAL A 216 33.93 -24.29 56.02
N SER A 217 32.95 -25.04 55.54
CA SER A 217 33.10 -26.47 55.18
C SER A 217 33.72 -26.71 53.80
N PHE A 218 34.16 -25.67 53.09
CA PHE A 218 34.70 -25.73 51.73
C PHE A 218 35.96 -24.86 51.62
N GLN A 219 36.78 -25.10 50.59
CA GLN A 219 38.06 -24.41 50.41
C GLN A 219 37.85 -22.91 50.15
N VAL A 220 38.52 -22.08 50.94
CA VAL A 220 38.60 -20.63 50.79
C VAL A 220 40.05 -20.24 50.96
N GLU A 221 40.55 -19.41 50.07
CA GLU A 221 41.91 -18.89 50.13
C GLU A 221 41.86 -17.37 49.99
N ARG A 222 42.90 -16.69 50.46
CA ARG A 222 43.02 -15.24 50.32
C ARG A 222 43.92 -14.94 49.12
N LEU A 223 43.43 -14.14 48.17
CA LEU A 223 44.18 -13.84 46.93
C LEU A 223 45.55 -13.20 47.20
N TYR A 224 45.65 -12.34 48.21
CA TYR A 224 46.92 -11.70 48.59
C TYR A 224 48.01 -12.72 48.94
N ASP A 225 47.65 -13.79 49.67
CA ASP A 225 48.61 -14.79 50.16
C ASP A 225 49.12 -15.69 49.03
N LEU A 226 48.36 -15.80 47.94
CA LEU A 226 48.70 -16.57 46.75
C LEU A 226 49.67 -15.84 45.80
N ILE A 227 49.88 -14.53 46.00
CA ILE A 227 50.74 -13.74 45.12
C ILE A 227 52.21 -13.91 45.49
N GLN A 228 52.99 -14.20 44.47
CA GLN A 228 54.44 -14.25 44.51
C GLN A 228 54.99 -12.98 43.87
N THR A 229 55.95 -12.31 44.52
CA THR A 229 56.61 -11.11 43.99
C THR A 229 58.12 -11.34 43.89
N VAL A 230 58.77 -10.67 42.94
CA VAL A 230 60.24 -10.70 42.83
C VAL A 230 60.88 -9.77 43.87
N ASP A 231 60.31 -8.59 44.06
CA ASP A 231 60.68 -7.65 45.12
C ASP A 231 59.60 -7.63 46.20
N SER A 232 59.99 -7.82 47.47
CA SER A 232 59.10 -7.74 48.62
C SER A 232 58.58 -6.33 48.88
N ASN A 233 59.29 -5.28 48.43
CA ASN A 233 58.89 -3.88 48.61
C ASN A 233 57.59 -3.54 47.90
N VAL A 234 57.18 -4.35 46.91
CA VAL A 234 55.93 -4.16 46.15
C VAL A 234 54.74 -4.86 46.81
N LYS A 235 54.96 -5.78 47.77
CA LYS A 235 53.86 -6.47 48.48
C LYS A 235 52.83 -5.52 49.12
N PRO A 236 53.20 -4.37 49.72
CA PRO A 236 52.23 -3.41 50.24
C PRO A 236 51.27 -2.87 49.17
N ALA A 237 51.72 -2.73 47.92
CA ALA A 237 50.87 -2.30 46.80
C ALA A 237 49.83 -3.38 46.43
N PHE A 238 50.23 -4.65 46.43
CA PHE A 238 49.28 -5.76 46.25
C PHE A 238 48.26 -5.84 47.39
N TYR A 239 48.68 -5.61 48.63
CA TYR A 239 47.75 -5.55 49.76
C TYR A 239 46.78 -4.37 49.64
N PHE A 240 47.27 -3.20 49.19
CA PHE A 240 46.43 -2.04 48.90
C PHE A 240 45.33 -2.37 47.89
N ALA A 241 45.71 -3.10 46.84
CA ALA A 241 44.84 -3.44 45.72
C ALA A 241 43.82 -4.54 46.06
N LEU A 242 44.24 -5.59 46.77
CA LEU A 242 43.43 -6.79 47.02
C LEU A 242 42.81 -6.87 48.41
N ARG A 243 43.36 -6.21 49.42
CA ARG A 243 42.83 -6.31 50.80
C ARG A 243 42.65 -7.76 51.25
N ASP A 244 41.65 -7.98 52.08
CA ASP A 244 41.20 -9.28 52.55
C ASP A 244 40.22 -9.91 51.53
N THR A 245 40.55 -9.89 50.23
CA THR A 245 39.71 -10.54 49.19
C THR A 245 39.93 -12.04 49.21
N LEU A 246 38.83 -12.77 49.36
CA LEU A 246 38.81 -14.23 49.40
C LEU A 246 38.40 -14.80 48.05
N VAL A 247 38.89 -15.99 47.71
CA VAL A 247 38.52 -16.74 46.51
C VAL A 247 37.79 -18.03 46.87
N THR A 248 36.74 -18.32 46.10
CA THR A 248 35.89 -19.51 46.26
C THR A 248 35.62 -20.15 44.89
N GLU A 249 35.17 -21.40 44.87
CA GLU A 249 34.91 -22.08 43.60
C GLU A 249 33.68 -21.53 42.86
N ASN A 250 32.56 -21.38 43.59
CA ASN A 250 31.24 -21.09 43.01
C ASN A 250 30.50 -19.99 43.78
N LEU A 251 29.50 -19.37 43.15
CA LEU A 251 28.73 -18.27 43.72
C LEU A 251 28.06 -18.61 45.06
N ASN A 252 27.49 -19.81 45.19
CA ASN A 252 26.87 -20.26 46.45
C ASN A 252 27.86 -20.30 47.62
N ALA A 253 29.09 -20.70 47.35
CA ALA A 253 30.17 -20.67 48.35
C ALA A 253 30.55 -19.21 48.66
N ALA A 254 30.66 -18.35 47.64
CA ALA A 254 30.95 -16.94 47.81
C ALA A 254 29.93 -16.23 48.71
N THR A 255 28.63 -16.44 48.49
CA THR A 255 27.56 -15.83 49.30
C THR A 255 27.63 -16.27 50.76
N LYS A 256 27.88 -17.55 51.02
CA LYS A 256 28.03 -18.09 52.38
C LYS A 256 29.25 -17.49 53.09
N VAL A 257 30.35 -17.26 52.38
CA VAL A 257 31.55 -16.63 52.96
C VAL A 257 31.35 -15.13 53.18
N ALA A 258 30.71 -14.45 52.24
CA ALA A 258 30.50 -13.00 52.30
C ALA A 258 29.57 -12.58 53.44
N PHE A 259 28.52 -13.37 53.72
CA PHE A 259 27.46 -13.01 54.67
C PHE A 259 27.24 -14.00 55.82
N GLY A 260 27.87 -15.18 55.81
CA GLY A 260 27.61 -16.25 56.79
C GLY A 260 28.31 -16.10 58.14
N GLN A 261 29.12 -15.06 58.33
CA GLN A 261 29.79 -14.77 59.59
C GLN A 261 29.52 -13.34 60.05
N GLN A 262 29.82 -13.04 61.32
CA GLN A 262 29.65 -11.71 61.90
C GLN A 262 30.48 -10.65 61.14
N GLN A 263 31.65 -11.04 60.62
CA GLN A 263 32.48 -10.20 59.76
C GLN A 263 32.15 -10.46 58.29
N ARG A 264 31.93 -9.38 57.53
CA ARG A 264 31.75 -9.45 56.07
C ARG A 264 33.07 -9.44 55.34
N TYR A 265 33.16 -10.24 54.28
CA TYR A 265 34.35 -10.36 53.44
C TYR A 265 34.02 -10.03 51.99
N ARG A 266 35.02 -9.49 51.28
CA ARG A 266 34.99 -9.38 49.83
C ARG A 266 35.35 -10.73 49.24
N VAL A 267 34.53 -11.27 48.35
CA VAL A 267 34.72 -12.62 47.83
C VAL A 267 34.60 -12.63 46.31
N VAL A 268 35.50 -13.35 45.64
CA VAL A 268 35.44 -13.61 44.20
C VAL A 268 35.38 -15.10 43.91
N THR A 269 34.68 -15.50 42.85
CA THR A 269 34.67 -16.89 42.40
C THR A 269 35.80 -17.15 41.40
N LEU A 270 36.19 -18.42 41.20
CA LEU A 270 37.14 -18.79 40.15
C LEU A 270 36.67 -18.39 38.74
N GLN A 271 35.37 -18.20 38.56
CA GLN A 271 34.75 -17.74 37.31
C GLN A 271 34.64 -16.21 37.19
N GLY A 272 35.07 -15.45 38.21
CA GLY A 272 35.13 -13.98 38.17
C GLY A 272 33.86 -13.26 38.66
N GLN A 273 32.95 -13.92 39.37
CA GLN A 273 31.84 -13.21 40.04
C GLN A 273 32.35 -12.61 41.35
N VAL A 274 32.04 -11.34 41.62
CA VAL A 274 32.54 -10.61 42.79
C VAL A 274 31.39 -10.20 43.70
N ILE A 275 31.55 -10.40 45.01
CA ILE A 275 30.68 -9.86 46.07
C ILE A 275 31.52 -8.90 46.91
N GLU A 276 31.13 -7.63 46.93
CA GLU A 276 31.74 -6.58 47.72
C GLU A 276 31.27 -6.62 49.19
N VAL A 277 32.09 -6.07 50.09
CA VAL A 277 31.75 -5.96 51.53
C VAL A 277 30.45 -5.15 51.75
N SER A 278 30.18 -4.19 50.86
CA SER A 278 28.95 -3.40 50.85
C SER A 278 27.69 -4.22 50.55
N GLY A 279 27.84 -5.43 50.01
CA GLY A 279 26.75 -6.26 49.53
C GLY A 279 26.46 -6.10 48.03
N ALA A 280 27.18 -5.22 47.33
CA ALA A 280 27.11 -5.15 45.87
C ALA A 280 27.66 -6.44 45.25
N MET A 281 27.01 -6.94 44.21
CA MET A 281 27.40 -8.16 43.50
C MET A 281 27.58 -7.87 42.02
N SER A 282 28.63 -8.43 41.42
CA SER A 282 28.94 -8.30 40.00
C SER A 282 29.13 -9.68 39.38
N GLY A 283 28.39 -9.96 38.32
CA GLY A 283 28.45 -11.21 37.54
C GLY A 283 27.58 -11.09 36.28
N GLY A 284 28.04 -11.62 35.15
CA GLY A 284 27.36 -11.51 33.86
C GLY A 284 27.98 -12.41 32.79
N GLY A 285 27.42 -12.38 31.57
CA GLY A 285 27.81 -13.26 30.45
C GLY A 285 28.91 -12.73 29.51
N GLY A 286 29.66 -11.70 29.93
CA GLY A 286 30.78 -11.17 29.15
C GLY A 286 32.00 -12.09 29.16
N ARG A 287 32.97 -11.82 28.26
CA ARG A 287 34.25 -12.56 28.28
C ARG A 287 34.96 -12.38 29.63
N PRO A 288 35.45 -13.45 30.27
CA PRO A 288 36.16 -13.34 31.54
C PRO A 288 37.44 -12.52 31.36
N LEU A 289 37.70 -11.62 32.30
CA LEU A 289 38.96 -10.89 32.35
C LEU A 289 40.07 -11.84 32.80
N SER A 290 41.15 -11.93 32.03
CA SER A 290 42.28 -12.83 32.24
C SER A 290 43.58 -12.16 31.77
N GLY A 291 44.74 -12.61 32.25
CA GLY A 291 46.05 -12.15 31.79
C GLY A 291 46.51 -10.79 32.32
N ARG A 292 45.86 -10.27 33.38
CA ARG A 292 46.28 -9.01 34.01
C ARG A 292 47.49 -9.16 34.94
N ILE A 293 47.85 -10.39 35.29
CA ILE A 293 49.01 -10.74 36.11
C ILE A 293 49.70 -11.97 35.51
N MET A 294 50.99 -12.15 35.81
CA MET A 294 51.74 -13.31 35.31
C MET A 294 51.32 -14.61 35.99
N ALA A 295 51.32 -15.70 35.23
CA ALA A 295 50.98 -17.04 35.74
C ALA A 295 52.17 -17.74 36.45
N ASP A 296 53.41 -17.34 36.14
CA ASP A 296 54.63 -17.99 36.62
C ASP A 296 55.70 -16.97 37.04
N ILE A 297 56.20 -17.13 38.27
CA ILE A 297 57.25 -16.30 38.86
C ILE A 297 58.60 -16.51 38.15
N VAL A 298 58.88 -17.70 37.62
CA VAL A 298 60.13 -17.99 36.90
C VAL A 298 60.17 -17.22 35.59
N GLN A 299 59.04 -17.23 34.86
CA GLN A 299 58.87 -16.43 33.67
C GLN A 299 58.94 -14.92 33.97
N LEU A 300 58.36 -14.48 35.09
CA LEU A 300 58.45 -13.09 35.53
C LEU A 300 59.91 -12.67 35.82
N LYS A 301 60.69 -13.48 36.53
CA LYS A 301 62.12 -13.23 36.78
C LYS A 301 62.91 -13.11 35.47
N LYS A 302 62.71 -14.06 34.54
CA LYS A 302 63.32 -14.01 33.20
C LYS A 302 62.93 -12.76 32.42
N LEU A 303 61.68 -12.31 32.52
CA LEU A 303 61.22 -11.07 31.87
C LEU A 303 61.76 -9.81 32.55
N HIS A 304 62.00 -9.84 33.87
CA HIS A 304 62.64 -8.73 34.59
C HIS A 304 64.12 -8.61 34.20
N GLU A 305 64.80 -9.74 34.04
CA GLU A 305 66.18 -9.81 33.52
C GLU A 305 66.24 -9.43 32.03
N ALA A 306 65.27 -9.90 31.22
CA ALA A 306 65.16 -9.60 29.80
C ALA A 306 64.51 -8.23 29.50
N ASN A 307 64.08 -7.46 30.51
CA ASN A 307 63.46 -6.14 30.31
C ASN A 307 64.44 -5.09 29.74
N TYR A 308 65.73 -5.45 29.62
CA TYR A 308 66.71 -4.76 28.77
C TYR A 308 66.52 -5.02 27.24
N SER A 309 65.63 -5.92 26.83
CA SER A 309 65.43 -6.40 25.45
C SER A 309 63.94 -6.55 25.06
N CYS A 310 63.13 -5.54 25.38
CA CYS A 310 61.66 -5.58 25.29
C CYS A 310 61.09 -5.41 23.85
N GLU A 311 61.52 -6.22 22.88
CA GLU A 311 60.93 -6.29 21.52
C GLU A 311 59.85 -7.37 21.39
N SER A 312 59.99 -8.48 22.13
CA SER A 312 59.20 -9.70 21.93
C SER A 312 57.74 -9.57 22.37
N ARG A 313 57.46 -8.80 23.45
CA ARG A 313 56.08 -8.52 23.90
C ARG A 313 55.39 -7.51 22.97
N HIS A 314 56.13 -6.53 22.46
CA HIS A 314 55.64 -5.51 21.55
C HIS A 314 55.20 -6.11 20.20
N LYS A 315 56.01 -7.01 19.61
CA LYS A 315 55.65 -7.72 18.38
C LYS A 315 54.36 -8.54 18.51
N ARG A 316 54.17 -9.25 19.63
CA ARG A 316 52.96 -10.07 19.85
C ARG A 316 51.69 -9.21 19.98
N LEU A 317 51.74 -8.16 20.81
CA LEU A 317 50.63 -7.21 20.95
C LEU A 317 50.31 -6.47 19.65
N SER A 318 51.34 -6.09 18.85
CA SER A 318 51.10 -5.47 17.54
C SER A 318 50.44 -6.42 16.55
N THR A 319 50.82 -7.71 16.54
CA THR A 319 50.19 -8.70 15.67
C THR A 319 48.75 -9.01 16.08
N ASP A 320 48.46 -9.07 17.37
CA ASP A 320 47.09 -9.35 17.83
C ASP A 320 46.16 -8.15 17.59
N SER A 321 46.63 -6.93 17.84
CA SER A 321 45.92 -5.69 17.46
C SER A 321 45.66 -5.58 15.95
N SER A 322 46.60 -6.05 15.11
CA SER A 322 46.42 -6.08 13.65
C SER A 322 45.34 -7.06 13.17
N LYS A 323 45.16 -8.18 13.88
CA LYS A 323 44.09 -9.15 13.58
C LYS A 323 42.73 -8.61 14.00
N GLU A 324 42.64 -8.06 15.21
CA GLU A 324 41.40 -7.46 15.75
C GLU A 324 40.92 -6.27 14.92
N THR A 325 41.84 -5.45 14.40
CA THR A 325 41.50 -4.38 13.46
C THR A 325 41.02 -4.90 12.11
N SER A 326 41.58 -6.02 11.62
CA SER A 326 41.09 -6.69 10.41
C SER A 326 39.67 -7.25 10.60
N ASP A 327 39.40 -7.86 11.76
CA ASP A 327 38.09 -8.43 12.10
C ASP A 327 37.03 -7.32 12.23
N LEU A 328 37.39 -6.18 12.84
CA LEU A 328 36.55 -4.99 12.89
C LEU A 328 36.22 -4.47 11.47
N SER A 329 37.22 -4.41 10.59
CA SER A 329 37.01 -3.95 9.21
C SER A 329 36.10 -4.89 8.42
N ALA A 330 36.19 -6.20 8.68
CA ALA A 330 35.31 -7.20 8.08
C ALA A 330 33.87 -7.04 8.59
N LEU A 331 33.70 -6.80 9.89
CA LEU A 331 32.39 -6.59 10.51
C LEU A 331 31.74 -5.29 10.02
N GLU A 332 32.50 -4.21 9.83
CA GLU A 332 32.02 -2.96 9.22
C GLU A 332 31.58 -3.16 7.76
N ARG A 333 32.33 -3.96 6.98
CA ARG A 333 31.94 -4.31 5.61
C ARG A 333 30.64 -5.11 5.58
N GLN A 334 30.47 -6.08 6.46
CA GLN A 334 29.22 -6.83 6.58
C GLN A 334 28.04 -5.93 6.93
N LEU A 335 28.24 -4.99 7.85
CA LEU A 335 27.21 -4.05 8.30
C LEU A 335 26.79 -3.09 7.18
N THR A 336 27.76 -2.56 6.42
CA THR A 336 27.48 -1.70 5.26
C THR A 336 26.79 -2.44 4.12
N GLN A 337 27.16 -3.71 3.87
CA GLN A 337 26.47 -4.57 2.90
C GLN A 337 25.03 -4.86 3.33
N GLY A 338 24.82 -5.27 4.59
CA GLY A 338 23.48 -5.54 5.10
C GLY A 338 22.59 -4.30 5.15
N ASP A 339 23.13 -3.12 5.49
CA ASP A 339 22.37 -1.86 5.43
C ASP A 339 21.93 -1.50 4.00
N ALA A 340 22.79 -1.77 3.00
CA ALA A 340 22.44 -1.58 1.59
C ALA A 340 21.36 -2.57 1.13
N GLU A 341 21.44 -3.83 1.55
CA GLU A 341 20.40 -4.85 1.28
C GLU A 341 19.07 -4.49 1.93
N LEU A 342 19.11 -4.04 3.18
CA LEU A 342 17.93 -3.58 3.91
C LEU A 342 17.26 -2.38 3.21
N GLY A 343 18.08 -1.44 2.70
CA GLY A 343 17.60 -0.37 1.83
C GLY A 343 16.85 -0.88 0.58
N ARG A 344 17.42 -1.86 -0.13
CA ARG A 344 16.78 -2.48 -1.30
C ARG A 344 15.48 -3.21 -0.96
N LEU A 345 15.42 -3.88 0.20
CA LEU A 345 14.20 -4.55 0.66
C LEU A 345 13.10 -3.53 0.99
N ARG A 346 13.44 -2.40 1.62
CA ARG A 346 12.50 -1.31 1.89
C ARG A 346 11.96 -0.68 0.61
N ASP A 347 12.80 -0.46 -0.38
CA ASP A 347 12.38 0.03 -1.70
C ASP A 347 11.42 -0.96 -2.38
N THR A 348 11.77 -2.26 -2.35
CA THR A 348 10.92 -3.33 -2.88
C THR A 348 9.58 -3.38 -2.16
N ARG A 349 9.57 -3.26 -0.82
CA ARG A 349 8.35 -3.21 0.01
C ARG A 349 7.46 -2.05 -0.41
N SER A 350 8.01 -0.83 -0.54
CA SER A 350 7.25 0.36 -0.95
C SER A 350 6.62 0.17 -2.32
N ARG A 351 7.38 -0.38 -3.28
CA ARG A 351 6.87 -0.68 -4.64
C ARG A 351 5.74 -1.71 -4.62
N LEU A 352 5.86 -2.77 -3.81
CA LEU A 352 4.82 -3.79 -3.66
C LEU A 352 3.56 -3.21 -3.00
N GLU A 353 3.71 -2.37 -1.97
CA GLU A 353 2.58 -1.70 -1.30
C GLU A 353 1.83 -0.77 -2.26
N GLU A 354 2.55 0.06 -3.03
CA GLU A 354 1.95 0.91 -4.07
C GLU A 354 1.23 0.08 -5.14
N MET A 355 1.84 -1.03 -5.58
CA MET A 355 1.25 -1.93 -6.57
C MET A 355 -0.05 -2.57 -6.05
N ILE A 356 -0.07 -3.04 -4.80
CA ILE A 356 -1.26 -3.61 -4.16
C ILE A 356 -2.37 -2.58 -4.08
N VAL A 357 -2.08 -1.36 -3.63
CA VAL A 357 -3.08 -0.28 -3.54
C VAL A 357 -3.68 0.03 -4.91
N ARG A 358 -2.83 0.16 -5.94
CA ARG A 358 -3.28 0.41 -7.31
C ARG A 358 -4.16 -0.72 -7.86
N MET A 359 -3.73 -1.98 -7.70
CA MET A 359 -4.49 -3.14 -8.17
C MET A 359 -5.82 -3.30 -7.41
N THR A 360 -5.84 -3.04 -6.11
CA THR A 360 -7.06 -3.08 -5.29
C THR A 360 -8.07 -2.03 -5.76
N ARG A 361 -7.60 -0.80 -6.03
CA ARG A 361 -8.46 0.26 -6.56
C ARG A 361 -9.05 -0.11 -7.93
N GLN A 362 -8.23 -0.66 -8.84
CA GLN A 362 -8.70 -1.12 -10.16
C GLN A 362 -9.75 -2.23 -10.01
N ARG A 363 -9.52 -3.20 -9.13
CA ARG A 363 -10.45 -4.28 -8.83
C ARG A 363 -11.80 -3.74 -8.35
N ASP A 364 -11.79 -2.82 -7.38
CA ASP A 364 -13.02 -2.25 -6.82
C ASP A 364 -13.80 -1.42 -7.84
N GLU A 365 -13.11 -0.71 -8.73
CA GLU A 365 -13.74 0.06 -9.80
C GLU A 365 -14.40 -0.86 -10.85
N SER A 366 -13.71 -1.94 -11.26
CA SER A 366 -14.29 -2.97 -12.11
C SER A 366 -15.48 -3.68 -11.45
N GLU A 367 -15.41 -3.96 -10.14
CA GLU A 367 -16.53 -4.60 -9.44
C GLU A 367 -17.77 -3.68 -9.36
N ARG A 368 -17.57 -2.37 -9.16
CA ARG A 368 -18.65 -1.38 -9.17
C ARG A 368 -19.29 -1.25 -10.55
N THR A 369 -18.48 -1.24 -11.62
CA THR A 369 -19.00 -1.16 -13.00
C THR A 369 -19.80 -2.40 -13.37
N ILE A 370 -19.32 -3.60 -13.00
CA ILE A 370 -20.07 -4.85 -13.18
C ILE A 370 -21.43 -4.79 -12.49
N LYS A 371 -21.48 -4.42 -11.19
CA LYS A 371 -22.75 -4.31 -10.45
C LYS A 371 -23.72 -3.30 -11.08
N ARG A 372 -23.21 -2.18 -11.57
CA ARG A 372 -24.02 -1.17 -12.27
C ARG A 372 -24.63 -1.73 -13.56
N CYS A 373 -23.83 -2.35 -14.41
CA CYS A 373 -24.30 -2.93 -15.67
C CYS A 373 -25.25 -4.11 -15.45
N GLU A 374 -25.03 -4.93 -14.41
CA GLU A 374 -25.93 -6.01 -14.02
C GLU A 374 -27.32 -5.49 -13.65
N ASN A 375 -27.39 -4.49 -12.78
CA ASN A 375 -28.65 -3.88 -12.37
C ASN A 375 -29.39 -3.24 -13.56
N GLU A 376 -28.66 -2.62 -14.48
CA GLU A 376 -29.24 -2.02 -15.69
C GLU A 376 -29.76 -3.09 -16.67
N CYS A 377 -29.03 -4.19 -16.86
CA CYS A 377 -29.50 -5.32 -17.65
C CYS A 377 -30.77 -5.95 -17.05
N VAL A 378 -30.84 -6.10 -15.72
CA VAL A 378 -32.04 -6.61 -15.04
C VAL A 378 -33.23 -5.68 -15.28
N ARG A 379 -33.04 -4.36 -15.12
CA ARG A 379 -34.09 -3.36 -15.39
C ARG A 379 -34.59 -3.42 -16.83
N LEU A 380 -33.66 -3.42 -17.80
CA LEU A 380 -33.99 -3.48 -19.24
C LEU A 380 -34.67 -4.79 -19.62
N ARG A 381 -34.32 -5.93 -18.99
CA ARG A 381 -35.01 -7.22 -19.21
C ARG A 381 -36.45 -7.21 -18.71
N VAL A 382 -36.71 -6.56 -17.57
CA VAL A 382 -38.08 -6.40 -17.04
C VAL A 382 -38.90 -5.50 -17.96
N GLU A 383 -38.32 -4.38 -18.40
CA GLU A 383 -38.94 -3.44 -19.35
C GLU A 383 -39.24 -4.13 -20.70
N LEU A 384 -38.29 -4.88 -21.24
CA LEU A 384 -38.46 -5.63 -22.48
C LEU A 384 -39.60 -6.64 -22.38
N LYS A 385 -39.73 -7.35 -21.26
CA LYS A 385 -40.85 -8.29 -21.02
C LYS A 385 -42.18 -7.56 -21.03
N ALA A 386 -42.29 -6.45 -20.30
CA ALA A 386 -43.51 -5.65 -20.25
C ALA A 386 -43.92 -5.14 -21.65
N LEU A 387 -42.97 -4.61 -22.43
CA LEU A 387 -43.24 -4.18 -23.81
C LEU A 387 -43.59 -5.35 -24.73
N THR A 388 -42.96 -6.51 -24.55
CA THR A 388 -43.28 -7.72 -25.35
C THR A 388 -44.72 -8.16 -25.08
N ASP A 389 -45.15 -8.13 -23.82
CA ASP A 389 -46.52 -8.48 -23.44
C ASP A 389 -47.52 -7.42 -23.93
N GLU A 390 -47.16 -6.13 -23.90
CA GLU A 390 -47.98 -5.05 -24.46
C GLU A 390 -48.15 -5.17 -25.98
N VAL A 391 -47.09 -5.52 -26.71
CA VAL A 391 -47.16 -5.80 -28.16
C VAL A 391 -48.09 -6.97 -28.43
N LYS A 392 -47.97 -8.09 -27.69
CA LYS A 392 -48.88 -9.25 -27.85
C LYS A 392 -50.35 -8.88 -27.60
N GLN A 393 -50.64 -8.16 -26.51
CA GLN A 393 -51.99 -7.70 -26.20
C GLN A 393 -52.54 -6.76 -27.28
N SER A 394 -51.68 -5.91 -27.85
CA SER A 394 -52.06 -4.98 -28.91
C SER A 394 -52.27 -5.72 -30.25
N GLU A 395 -51.46 -6.73 -30.56
CA GLU A 395 -51.67 -7.61 -31.73
C GLU A 395 -52.99 -8.40 -31.62
N GLU A 396 -53.32 -8.92 -30.42
CA GLU A 396 -54.61 -9.58 -30.16
C GLU A 396 -55.79 -8.61 -30.29
N ARG A 397 -55.65 -7.37 -29.77
CA ARG A 397 -56.67 -6.31 -29.92
C ARG A 397 -56.87 -5.88 -31.36
N VAL A 398 -55.79 -5.76 -32.15
CA VAL A 398 -55.90 -5.46 -33.59
C VAL A 398 -56.65 -6.58 -34.32
N LYS A 399 -56.45 -7.84 -33.94
CA LYS A 399 -57.19 -8.99 -34.52
C LYS A 399 -58.66 -9.04 -34.11
N SER A 400 -59.02 -8.59 -32.90
CA SER A 400 -60.39 -8.67 -32.39
C SER A 400 -61.25 -7.45 -32.72
N ILE A 401 -60.64 -6.27 -32.87
CA ILE A 401 -61.34 -5.00 -33.17
C ILE A 401 -61.49 -4.79 -34.68
N GLY A 402 -60.58 -5.34 -35.50
CA GLY A 402 -60.64 -5.20 -36.94
C GLY A 402 -61.79 -6.02 -37.56
N PRO A 403 -62.51 -5.51 -38.57
CA PRO A 403 -63.34 -6.35 -39.43
C PRO A 403 -62.47 -7.47 -40.04
N SER A 404 -63.04 -8.65 -40.26
CA SER A 404 -62.33 -9.70 -40.99
C SER A 404 -61.83 -9.13 -42.33
N ASP A 405 -60.64 -9.51 -42.82
CA ASP A 405 -60.15 -9.09 -44.15
C ASP A 405 -61.18 -9.34 -45.26
N ILE A 406 -62.06 -10.32 -45.06
CA ILE A 406 -63.19 -10.65 -45.94
C ILE A 406 -64.30 -9.59 -45.85
N GLU A 407 -64.65 -9.14 -44.64
CA GLU A 407 -65.66 -8.10 -44.41
C GLU A 407 -65.18 -6.75 -44.90
N ARG A 408 -63.91 -6.42 -44.65
CA ARG A 408 -63.27 -5.20 -45.16
C ARG A 408 -63.32 -5.14 -46.69
N LYS A 409 -62.91 -6.22 -47.38
CA LYS A 409 -62.98 -6.31 -48.85
C LYS A 409 -64.42 -6.27 -49.39
N LYS A 410 -65.40 -6.78 -48.64
CA LYS A 410 -66.82 -6.68 -49.01
C LYS A 410 -67.31 -5.25 -48.91
N PHE A 411 -67.01 -4.54 -47.81
CA PHE A 411 -67.35 -3.13 -47.63
C PHE A 411 -66.65 -2.24 -48.65
N GLU A 412 -65.36 -2.45 -48.93
CA GLU A 412 -64.62 -1.71 -49.96
C GLU A 412 -65.25 -1.89 -51.35
N LYS A 413 -65.63 -3.12 -51.72
CA LYS A 413 -66.35 -3.38 -52.99
C LYS A 413 -67.76 -2.79 -53.01
N GLN A 414 -68.45 -2.72 -51.88
CA GLN A 414 -69.77 -2.09 -51.78
C GLN A 414 -69.65 -0.57 -51.93
N LEU A 415 -68.66 0.04 -51.28
CA LEU A 415 -68.30 1.44 -51.44
C LEU A 415 -67.95 1.76 -52.89
N GLU A 416 -67.07 0.98 -53.53
CA GLU A 416 -66.64 1.19 -54.92
C GLU A 416 -67.84 1.12 -55.89
N LYS A 417 -68.76 0.16 -55.68
CA LYS A 417 -70.01 0.07 -56.45
C LYS A 417 -70.91 1.28 -56.23
N LEU A 418 -71.07 1.72 -54.98
CA LEU A 418 -71.87 2.89 -54.64
C LEU A 418 -71.25 4.18 -55.18
N GLU A 419 -69.92 4.33 -55.14
CA GLU A 419 -69.20 5.45 -55.72
C GLU A 419 -69.41 5.53 -57.22
N HIS A 420 -69.25 4.41 -57.91
CA HIS A 420 -69.49 4.32 -59.35
C HIS A 420 -70.95 4.63 -59.69
N LEU A 421 -71.91 4.09 -58.93
CA LEU A 421 -73.34 4.38 -59.12
C LEU A 421 -73.67 5.85 -58.85
N THR A 422 -73.07 6.44 -57.82
CA THR A 422 -73.20 7.86 -57.48
C THR A 422 -72.66 8.73 -58.61
N GLN A 423 -71.46 8.42 -59.11
CA GLN A 423 -70.82 9.14 -60.20
C GLN A 423 -71.64 9.06 -61.50
N GLN A 424 -72.17 7.88 -61.83
CA GLN A 424 -73.07 7.69 -62.97
C GLN A 424 -74.34 8.52 -62.82
N LYS A 425 -75.06 8.40 -61.69
CA LYS A 425 -76.32 9.11 -61.46
C LYS A 425 -76.14 10.63 -61.37
N CYS A 426 -75.10 11.12 -60.70
CA CYS A 426 -74.74 12.54 -60.68
C CYS A 426 -74.36 13.05 -62.08
N SER A 427 -73.66 12.27 -62.91
CA SER A 427 -73.33 12.67 -64.28
C SER A 427 -74.57 12.75 -65.18
N ILE A 428 -75.53 11.84 -65.02
CA ILE A 428 -76.80 11.85 -65.74
C ILE A 428 -77.64 13.06 -65.29
N ALA A 429 -77.70 13.33 -63.99
CA ALA A 429 -78.37 14.52 -63.45
C ALA A 429 -77.71 15.81 -63.94
N ALA A 430 -76.37 15.88 -64.01
CA ALA A 430 -75.63 17.02 -64.54
C ALA A 430 -75.91 17.25 -66.03
N LYS A 431 -75.84 16.19 -66.86
CA LYS A 431 -76.17 16.29 -68.30
C LYS A 431 -77.61 16.72 -68.54
N LYS A 432 -78.56 16.19 -67.76
CA LYS A 432 -79.98 16.59 -67.86
C LYS A 432 -80.24 18.02 -67.37
N ARG A 433 -79.46 18.52 -66.39
CA ARG A 433 -79.47 19.95 -66.01
C ARG A 433 -78.92 20.83 -67.12
N GLU A 434 -77.82 20.41 -67.74
CA GLU A 434 -77.21 21.14 -68.85
C GLU A 434 -78.14 21.21 -70.06
N GLU A 435 -78.77 20.09 -70.43
CA GLU A 435 -79.83 20.05 -71.45
C GLU A 435 -81.02 20.96 -71.10
N LEU A 436 -81.43 21.03 -69.82
CA LEU A 436 -82.48 21.94 -69.37
C LEU A 436 -82.07 23.40 -69.42
N GLU A 437 -80.84 23.75 -69.04
CA GLU A 437 -80.33 25.12 -69.14
C GLU A 437 -80.22 25.54 -70.61
N ILE A 438 -79.76 24.64 -71.49
CA ILE A 438 -79.77 24.87 -72.94
C ILE A 438 -81.20 25.07 -73.46
N LEU A 439 -82.15 24.22 -73.07
CA LEU A 439 -83.56 24.34 -73.49
C LEU A 439 -84.22 25.60 -72.93
N LYS A 440 -83.93 25.98 -71.68
CA LYS A 440 -84.41 27.20 -71.04
C LYS A 440 -83.85 28.45 -71.73
N ASN A 441 -82.57 28.43 -72.09
CA ASN A 441 -81.93 29.49 -72.89
C ASN A 441 -82.50 29.57 -74.31
N GLN A 442 -82.78 28.43 -74.95
CA GLN A 442 -83.47 28.39 -76.25
C GLN A 442 -84.89 28.94 -76.17
N LEU A 443 -85.65 28.63 -75.11
CA LEU A 443 -87.03 29.11 -74.92
C LEU A 443 -87.08 30.62 -74.64
N LEU A 444 -86.11 31.15 -73.90
CA LEU A 444 -85.89 32.59 -73.72
C LEU A 444 -85.60 33.29 -75.07
N ASN A 445 -84.77 32.69 -75.92
CA ASN A 445 -84.42 33.25 -77.23
C ASN A 445 -85.56 33.14 -78.28
N PHE A 446 -86.34 32.05 -78.27
CA PHE A 446 -87.51 31.90 -79.16
C PHE A 446 -88.65 32.89 -78.82
N GLY A 447 -88.79 33.26 -77.54
CA GLY A 447 -89.74 34.28 -77.09
C GLY A 447 -89.38 35.69 -77.56
N SER A 448 -88.09 36.03 -77.60
CA SER A 448 -87.62 37.35 -78.04
C SER A 448 -87.74 37.55 -79.56
N ASP A 449 -87.46 36.52 -80.36
CA ASP A 449 -87.42 36.64 -81.83
C ASP A 449 -88.81 36.84 -82.46
N ARG A 450 -89.86 36.21 -81.90
CA ARG A 450 -91.25 36.44 -82.36
C ARG A 450 -91.74 37.84 -82.01
N LEU A 451 -91.36 38.38 -80.86
CA LEU A 451 -91.71 39.76 -80.47
C LEU A 451 -90.98 40.79 -81.33
N ALA A 452 -89.71 40.55 -81.68
CA ALA A 452 -88.95 41.43 -82.56
C ALA A 452 -89.54 41.50 -83.99
N THR A 453 -90.02 40.38 -84.52
CA THR A 453 -90.56 40.30 -85.89
C THR A 453 -91.94 40.95 -86.05
N VAL A 454 -92.77 40.89 -85.00
CA VAL A 454 -94.08 41.59 -84.99
C VAL A 454 -93.89 43.10 -84.85
N ARG A 455 -92.90 43.53 -84.06
CA ARG A 455 -92.58 44.95 -83.86
C ARG A 455 -92.05 45.61 -85.13
N THR A 456 -91.15 44.96 -85.85
CA THR A 456 -90.65 45.47 -87.14
C THR A 456 -91.74 45.54 -88.22
N ARG A 457 -92.69 44.59 -88.23
CA ARG A 457 -93.85 44.66 -89.14
C ARG A 457 -94.83 45.79 -88.79
N LEU A 458 -95.05 46.05 -87.50
CA LEU A 458 -95.86 47.19 -87.05
C LEU A 458 -95.22 48.52 -87.45
N ASP A 459 -93.92 48.69 -87.22
CA ASP A 459 -93.19 49.92 -87.59
C ASP A 459 -93.23 50.19 -89.11
N ILE A 460 -93.12 49.13 -89.94
CA ILE A 460 -93.19 49.26 -91.40
C ILE A 460 -94.61 49.63 -91.87
N MET A 461 -95.66 49.11 -91.24
CA MET A 461 -97.04 49.48 -91.57
C MET A 461 -97.39 50.89 -91.10
N GLU A 462 -96.91 51.32 -89.94
CA GLU A 462 -97.14 52.66 -89.41
C GLU A 462 -96.45 53.74 -90.27
N LYS A 463 -95.27 53.42 -90.82
CA LYS A 463 -94.57 54.29 -91.79
C LYS A 463 -95.33 54.41 -93.11
N LYS A 464 -95.85 53.31 -93.65
CA LYS A 464 -96.66 53.31 -94.89
C LYS A 464 -97.98 54.06 -94.76
N ILE A 465 -98.60 54.06 -93.58
CA ILE A 465 -99.83 54.82 -93.33
C ILE A 465 -99.53 56.33 -93.26
N LYS A 466 -98.40 56.74 -92.65
CA LYS A 466 -97.99 58.16 -92.62
C LYS A 466 -97.65 58.73 -94.00
N ASP A 467 -97.02 57.96 -94.88
CA ASP A 467 -96.64 58.42 -96.22
C ASP A 467 -97.83 58.57 -97.18
N VAL A 468 -98.93 57.83 -96.97
CA VAL A 468 -100.15 57.91 -97.79
C VAL A 468 -101.11 59.02 -97.31
N SER A 469 -101.12 59.33 -96.01
CA SER A 469 -101.94 60.44 -95.47
C SER A 469 -101.41 61.84 -95.76
N PHE A 470 -100.15 62.00 -96.21
CA PHE A 470 -99.60 63.32 -96.55
C PHE A 470 -99.92 63.78 -97.99
N PHE A 471 -100.47 62.91 -98.84
CA PHE A 471 -100.71 63.20 -100.27
C PHE A 471 -102.19 63.41 -100.66
N VAL A 472 -103.14 63.35 -99.72
CA VAL A 472 -104.60 63.36 -100.03
C VAL A 472 -105.40 64.42 -99.25
N PHE A 473 -104.76 65.43 -98.66
CA PHE A 473 -105.47 66.61 -98.11
C PHE A 473 -104.91 67.90 -98.72
N PHE A 474 -105.72 68.49 -99.61
CA PHE A 474 -105.59 69.76 -100.34
C PHE A 474 -104.57 69.75 -101.50
N TYR A 475 -104.94 69.62 -102.78
CA TYR A 475 -106.17 70.04 -103.48
C TYR A 475 -107.49 69.37 -103.10
#